data_AF-A0A2N2E8X1-F1
#
_entry.id   AF-A0A2N2E8X1-F1
#
_cell.length_a   1.000
_cell.length_b   1.000
_cell.length_c   1.000
_cell.angle_alpha   90.00
_cell.angle_beta   90.00
_cell.angle_gamma   90.00
#
_symmetry.space_group_name_H-M   'P 1'
#
loop_
_entity.id
_entity.type
_entity.pdbx_description
1 polymer ?
#
loop_
_entity_poly.entity_id
_entity_poly.type
_entity_poly.pdbx_seq_one_letter_code
_entity_poly.pdbx_strand_id
1 'polypeptide(L)'
;MLKNIKKISIIIFASFLIIGSMSLAVLAEDLVDNEELIELATSEENISEISDNELLEAEPSELPAENPDSVLTERMFGRMLLDVEGNGEVYYVDPVTGGKEYLADGAAAYNLLQRRALGISEENFAKLSLGENKDDTNICKDSVLNNRLKGRIVIRAEANGEAYWIYPENCRAYYTGTFDAAYKLMRDFSLGINKANLAKIRNNARQRIKQAFRYAVYAYAEDNSLSLDEARVALENEIDGMKTCMNEAGFGPGNNNSIKEKVAQVDTCAENTDMPTISKERRQEIKGTIRETRKEQQDNKDFKIKDININDMFKRVRDMIFKK
;
A
#
# COMPACT_ATOMS: atom_id res chain seq x y z
N MET A 1 -5.66 61.77 51.17
CA MET A 1 -7.03 62.32 51.07
C MET A 1 -7.60 61.93 49.71
N LEU A 2 -8.57 61.01 49.70
CA LEU A 2 -9.97 61.26 49.28
C LEU A 2 -10.11 61.38 47.75
N LYS A 3 -10.60 60.37 47.02
CA LYS A 3 -11.91 59.68 47.00
C LYS A 3 -12.82 60.22 45.89
N ASN A 4 -13.60 59.27 45.34
CA ASN A 4 -14.88 59.36 44.63
C ASN A 4 -14.77 59.43 43.09
N ILE A 5 -15.13 58.40 42.31
CA ILE A 5 -16.27 57.44 42.33
C ILE A 5 -17.63 58.12 42.39
N LYS A 6 -18.40 58.01 41.28
CA LYS A 6 -19.87 57.81 41.14
C LYS A 6 -20.22 58.03 39.65
N LYS A 7 -21.06 57.27 38.93
CA LYS A 7 -22.15 56.37 39.31
C LYS A 7 -22.47 55.38 38.16
N ILE A 8 -22.99 54.23 38.59
CA ILE A 8 -23.53 53.07 37.85
C ILE A 8 -25.01 53.29 37.47
N SER A 9 -25.45 52.76 36.31
CA SER A 9 -26.75 52.10 36.05
C SER A 9 -26.68 51.42 34.67
N ILE A 10 -26.55 50.08 34.57
CA ILE A 10 -27.55 49.00 34.72
C ILE A 10 -28.43 48.79 33.45
N ILE A 11 -28.02 47.76 32.68
CA ILE A 11 -28.78 46.66 32.03
C ILE A 11 -29.79 47.01 30.91
N ILE A 12 -29.61 46.43 29.71
CA ILE A 12 -30.50 45.43 29.09
C ILE A 12 -29.82 44.75 27.87
N PHE A 13 -29.90 43.42 27.89
CA PHE A 13 -29.66 42.40 26.86
C PHE A 13 -29.78 42.82 25.38
N ALA A 14 -28.78 42.44 24.58
CA ALA A 14 -29.01 41.96 23.22
C ALA A 14 -27.94 40.94 22.86
N SER A 15 -28.38 39.68 22.87
CA SER A 15 -27.67 38.49 22.46
C SER A 15 -27.21 38.60 21.01
N PHE A 16 -25.91 38.49 20.75
CA PHE A 16 -25.41 37.98 19.48
C PHE A 16 -24.19 37.12 19.76
N LEU A 17 -24.44 35.80 19.80
CA LEU A 17 -23.41 34.79 19.64
C LEU A 17 -22.72 35.06 18.30
N ILE A 18 -21.50 35.60 18.35
CA ILE A 18 -20.52 35.36 17.31
C ILE A 18 -19.57 34.34 17.92
N ILE A 19 -19.91 33.06 17.73
CA ILE A 19 -18.94 31.98 17.90
C ILE A 19 -17.88 32.26 16.84
N GLY A 20 -16.76 32.84 17.29
CA GLY A 20 -15.55 32.92 16.50
C GLY A 20 -15.19 31.50 16.06
N SER A 21 -15.06 31.33 14.75
CA SER A 21 -14.57 30.15 14.07
C SER A 21 -13.25 29.67 14.70
N MET A 22 -13.34 28.77 15.67
CA MET A 22 -12.21 27.97 16.11
C MET A 22 -11.85 27.05 14.95
N SER A 23 -10.77 27.46 14.28
CA SER A 23 -9.88 26.70 13.43
C SER A 23 -10.26 25.24 13.14
N LEU A 24 -10.81 25.02 11.94
CA LEU A 24 -10.86 23.70 11.30
C LEU A 24 -9.49 23.28 10.73
N ALA A 25 -8.45 24.10 10.89
CA ALA A 25 -7.09 23.83 10.39
C ALA A 25 -6.23 23.03 11.40
N VAL A 26 -6.49 23.16 12.71
CA VAL A 26 -5.63 22.58 13.76
C VAL A 26 -5.75 21.05 13.88
N LEU A 27 -6.75 20.41 13.26
CA LEU A 27 -6.86 18.93 13.29
C LEU A 27 -6.13 18.21 12.15
N ALA A 28 -5.64 18.94 11.13
CA ALA A 28 -4.99 18.32 9.97
C ALA A 28 -3.46 18.33 10.08
N GLU A 29 -2.88 19.29 10.79
CA GLU A 29 -1.42 19.43 10.92
C GLU A 29 -0.83 18.35 11.85
N ASP A 30 -1.44 18.08 13.01
CA ASP A 30 -0.96 17.06 13.96
C ASP A 30 -1.11 15.61 13.45
N LEU A 31 -2.00 15.37 12.48
CA LEU A 31 -2.17 14.03 11.87
C LEU A 31 -1.07 13.71 10.84
N VAL A 32 -0.32 14.70 10.37
CA VAL A 32 0.72 14.53 9.34
C VAL A 32 1.97 13.88 9.90
N ASP A 33 2.33 14.17 11.16
CA ASP A 33 3.58 13.73 11.77
C ASP A 33 3.53 12.28 12.29
N ASN A 34 2.31 11.76 12.52
CA ASN A 34 2.06 10.41 13.04
C ASN A 34 1.49 9.44 11.99
N GLU A 35 1.34 9.84 10.73
CA GLU A 35 0.69 9.01 9.69
C GLU A 35 1.39 7.65 9.52
N GLU A 36 2.73 7.64 9.48
CA GLU A 36 3.52 6.42 9.41
C GLU A 36 3.36 5.56 10.67
N LEU A 37 3.47 6.15 11.85
CA LEU A 37 3.34 5.43 13.13
C LEU A 37 1.96 4.79 13.27
N ILE A 38 0.91 5.51 12.90
CA ILE A 38 -0.47 4.99 12.93
C ILE A 38 -0.60 3.80 11.97
N GLU A 39 -0.11 3.90 10.74
CA GLU A 39 -0.20 2.78 9.79
C GLU A 39 0.60 1.57 10.30
N LEU A 40 1.80 1.75 10.86
CA LEU A 40 2.63 0.67 11.41
C LEU A 40 1.98 -0.02 12.63
N ALA A 41 1.42 0.78 13.54
CA ALA A 41 0.84 0.29 14.78
C ALA A 41 -0.54 -0.37 14.58
N THR A 42 -1.28 0.00 13.52
CA THR A 42 -2.68 -0.43 13.33
C THR A 42 -2.90 -1.39 12.16
N SER A 43 -1.90 -1.59 11.30
CA SER A 43 -2.04 -2.47 10.13
C SER A 43 -2.01 -3.96 10.50
N GLU A 44 -2.90 -4.70 9.85
CA GLU A 44 -2.98 -6.18 9.90
C GLU A 44 -1.86 -6.86 9.12
N GLU A 45 -1.20 -6.13 8.22
CA GLU A 45 -0.13 -6.67 7.40
C GLU A 45 1.13 -6.91 8.25
N ASN A 46 1.80 -8.03 8.01
CA ASN A 46 3.02 -8.40 8.71
C ASN A 46 4.22 -7.69 8.09
N ILE A 47 4.89 -6.84 8.87
CA ILE A 47 6.08 -6.10 8.43
C ILE A 47 7.27 -7.03 8.15
N SER A 48 7.35 -8.18 8.85
CA SER A 48 8.43 -9.16 8.62
C SER A 48 8.34 -9.85 7.25
N GLU A 49 7.21 -9.70 6.54
CA GLU A 49 7.05 -10.14 5.15
C GLU A 49 7.47 -9.07 4.13
N ILE A 50 7.94 -7.90 4.57
CA ILE A 50 8.52 -6.88 3.69
C ILE A 50 9.99 -7.24 3.51
N SER A 51 10.35 -7.65 2.30
CA SER A 51 11.72 -8.01 1.95
C SER A 51 12.66 -6.80 1.86
N ASP A 52 13.97 -7.02 2.00
CA ASP A 52 14.99 -5.97 1.82
C ASP A 52 14.92 -5.34 0.42
N ASN A 53 14.59 -6.16 -0.59
CA ASN A 53 14.35 -5.67 -1.95
C ASN A 53 13.12 -4.74 -2.01
N GLU A 54 12.03 -5.06 -1.29
CA GLU A 54 10.85 -4.19 -1.18
C GLU A 54 11.17 -2.86 -0.47
N LEU A 55 12.18 -2.80 0.40
CA LEU A 55 12.67 -1.54 0.99
C LEU A 55 13.44 -0.67 -0.02
N LEU A 56 14.06 -1.30 -1.01
CA LEU A 56 14.87 -0.65 -2.06
C LEU A 56 14.12 -0.47 -3.40
N GLU A 57 12.87 -0.93 -3.50
CA GLU A 57 12.02 -0.78 -4.68
C GLU A 57 11.83 0.71 -5.06
N ALA A 58 11.64 0.97 -6.36
CA ALA A 58 11.32 2.32 -6.82
C ALA A 58 10.09 2.86 -6.10
N GLU A 59 10.18 4.11 -5.66
CA GLU A 59 8.95 4.82 -5.36
C GLU A 59 8.25 5.22 -6.65
N PRO A 60 6.92 5.10 -6.69
CA PRO A 60 6.16 5.71 -7.77
C PRO A 60 6.32 7.23 -7.74
N SER A 61 6.10 7.88 -8.89
CA SER A 61 5.97 9.34 -8.96
C SER A 61 4.95 9.87 -7.96
N GLU A 62 5.21 11.06 -7.43
CA GLU A 62 4.25 11.75 -6.56
C GLU A 62 2.94 12.04 -7.30
N LEU A 63 1.84 11.83 -6.58
CA LEU A 63 0.48 12.08 -7.04
C LEU A 63 -0.05 13.35 -6.36
N PRO A 64 -0.92 14.12 -7.05
CA PRO A 64 -1.56 15.29 -6.45
C PRO A 64 -2.47 14.89 -5.28
N ALA A 65 -2.68 15.80 -4.34
CA ALA A 65 -3.63 15.60 -3.24
C ALA A 65 -5.07 15.64 -3.79
N GLU A 66 -5.78 14.52 -3.67
CA GLU A 66 -7.14 14.36 -4.19
C GLU A 66 -8.01 13.63 -3.16
N ASN A 67 -9.31 13.94 -3.15
CA ASN A 67 -10.27 13.23 -2.32
C ASN A 67 -10.58 11.85 -2.94
N PRO A 68 -10.58 10.78 -2.14
CA PRO A 68 -10.92 9.44 -2.62
C PRO A 68 -12.31 9.37 -3.26
N ASP A 69 -12.40 8.70 -4.41
CA ASP A 69 -13.64 8.54 -5.19
C ASP A 69 -14.00 7.05 -5.27
N SER A 70 -15.03 6.64 -4.53
CA SER A 70 -15.46 5.23 -4.49
C SER A 70 -16.05 4.77 -5.82
N VAL A 71 -16.77 5.63 -6.54
CA VAL A 71 -17.39 5.28 -7.83
C VAL A 71 -16.33 5.06 -8.89
N LEU A 72 -15.30 5.92 -8.93
CA LEU A 72 -14.14 5.69 -9.79
C LEU A 72 -13.41 4.40 -9.40
N THR A 73 -13.16 4.20 -8.10
CA THR A 73 -12.42 3.05 -7.58
C THR A 73 -13.10 1.73 -7.94
N GLU A 74 -14.42 1.61 -7.76
CA GLU A 74 -15.21 0.43 -8.13
C GLU A 74 -15.13 0.10 -9.63
N ARG A 75 -15.11 1.12 -10.49
CA ARG A 75 -14.92 0.93 -11.94
C ARG A 75 -13.53 0.40 -12.30
N MET A 76 -12.55 0.62 -11.41
CA MET A 76 -11.17 0.21 -11.61
C MET A 76 -10.83 -1.15 -10.99
N PHE A 77 -11.75 -1.77 -10.24
CA PHE A 77 -11.52 -3.07 -9.59
C PHE A 77 -10.95 -4.13 -10.53
N GLY A 78 -9.81 -4.69 -10.11
CA GLY A 78 -9.05 -5.73 -10.80
C GLY A 78 -8.34 -5.29 -12.07
N ARG A 79 -8.33 -3.99 -12.38
CA ARG A 79 -7.59 -3.45 -13.53
C ARG A 79 -6.13 -3.23 -13.18
N MET A 80 -5.29 -3.38 -14.19
CA MET A 80 -3.97 -2.76 -14.23
C MET A 80 -4.12 -1.36 -14.82
N LEU A 81 -3.57 -0.36 -14.16
CA LEU A 81 -3.63 1.06 -14.53
C LEU A 81 -2.22 1.54 -14.85
N LEU A 82 -2.05 2.24 -15.96
CA LEU A 82 -0.78 2.83 -16.39
C LEU A 82 -0.85 4.35 -16.20
N ASP A 83 0.05 4.92 -15.41
CA ASP A 83 0.22 6.37 -15.34
C ASP A 83 0.81 6.88 -16.67
N VAL A 84 -0.01 7.60 -17.43
CA VAL A 84 0.37 8.14 -18.74
C VAL A 84 1.02 9.52 -18.66
N GLU A 85 1.06 10.13 -17.47
CA GLU A 85 1.67 11.45 -17.21
C GLU A 85 2.96 11.31 -16.37
N GLY A 86 3.31 10.08 -15.97
CA GLY A 86 4.50 9.73 -15.22
C GLY A 86 5.58 9.06 -16.08
N ASN A 87 6.35 8.17 -15.45
CA ASN A 87 7.40 7.35 -16.07
C ASN A 87 6.87 6.00 -16.57
N GLY A 88 5.54 5.85 -16.69
CA GLY A 88 4.90 4.60 -17.06
C GLY A 88 4.71 3.64 -15.89
N GLU A 89 4.52 4.16 -14.68
CA GLU A 89 4.20 3.40 -13.49
C GLU A 89 2.91 2.60 -13.67
N VAL A 90 2.92 1.31 -13.29
CA VAL A 90 1.75 0.44 -13.37
C VAL A 90 1.24 0.12 -11.97
N TYR A 91 -0.08 0.11 -11.80
CA TYR A 91 -0.74 -0.21 -10.55
C TYR A 91 -1.81 -1.27 -10.77
N TYR A 92 -1.91 -2.22 -9.85
CA TYR A 92 -3.06 -3.14 -9.81
C TYR A 92 -4.05 -2.66 -8.75
N VAL A 93 -5.32 -2.50 -9.14
CA VAL A 93 -6.40 -2.17 -8.19
C VAL A 93 -7.00 -3.46 -7.69
N ASP A 94 -6.75 -3.79 -6.43
CA ASP A 94 -7.24 -5.03 -5.84
C ASP A 94 -8.76 -4.98 -5.65
N PRO A 95 -9.53 -5.87 -6.29
CA PRO A 95 -10.99 -5.89 -6.17
C PRO A 95 -11.49 -6.32 -4.79
N VAL A 96 -10.62 -6.86 -3.91
CA VAL A 96 -10.99 -7.25 -2.55
C VAL A 96 -10.91 -6.07 -1.59
N THR A 97 -9.80 -5.32 -1.63
CA THR A 97 -9.57 -4.17 -0.72
C THR A 97 -9.99 -2.83 -1.33
N GLY A 98 -10.14 -2.76 -2.65
CA GLY A 98 -10.37 -1.55 -3.43
C GLY A 98 -9.15 -0.62 -3.52
N GLY A 99 -8.03 -0.97 -2.88
CA GLY A 99 -6.81 -0.18 -2.93
C GLY A 99 -5.92 -0.56 -4.12
N LYS A 100 -5.11 0.39 -4.56
CA LYS A 100 -4.07 0.16 -5.57
C LYS A 100 -2.73 -0.23 -4.95
N GLU A 101 -2.01 -1.11 -5.64
CA GLU A 101 -0.64 -1.51 -5.32
C GLU A 101 0.26 -1.21 -6.51
N TYR A 102 1.43 -0.61 -6.26
CA TYR A 102 2.39 -0.26 -7.31
C TYR A 102 3.19 -1.49 -7.74
N LEU A 103 3.29 -1.70 -9.06
CA LEU A 103 4.06 -2.77 -9.69
C LEU A 103 5.36 -2.20 -10.22
N ALA A 104 6.34 -2.03 -9.33
CA ALA A 104 7.63 -1.40 -9.66
C ALA A 104 8.42 -2.14 -10.73
N ASP A 105 8.36 -3.47 -10.71
CA ASP A 105 9.03 -4.36 -11.63
C ASP A 105 8.34 -5.75 -11.61
N GLY A 106 8.93 -6.74 -12.27
CA GLY A 106 8.37 -8.09 -12.27
C GLY A 106 8.50 -8.84 -10.95
N ALA A 107 9.45 -8.47 -10.07
CA ALA A 107 9.53 -9.05 -8.73
C ALA A 107 8.37 -8.54 -7.86
N ALA A 108 8.08 -7.23 -7.91
CA ALA A 108 6.91 -6.65 -7.26
C ALA A 108 5.59 -7.28 -7.77
N ALA A 109 5.47 -7.49 -9.08
CA ALA A 109 4.33 -8.18 -9.67
C ALA A 109 4.22 -9.63 -9.20
N TYR A 110 5.33 -10.38 -9.18
CA TYR A 110 5.35 -11.76 -8.69
C TYR A 110 4.96 -11.86 -7.21
N ASN A 111 5.49 -10.97 -6.38
CA ASN A 111 5.16 -10.85 -4.97
C ASN A 111 3.66 -10.55 -4.75
N LEU A 112 3.08 -9.67 -5.57
CA LEU A 112 1.63 -9.47 -5.60
C LEU A 112 0.88 -10.77 -5.91
N LEU A 113 1.31 -11.53 -6.94
CA LEU A 113 0.71 -12.82 -7.30
C LEU A 113 0.72 -13.77 -6.10
N GLN A 114 1.86 -13.95 -5.44
CA GLN A 114 1.98 -14.87 -4.31
C GLN A 114 1.01 -14.56 -3.17
N ARG A 115 0.83 -13.27 -2.84
CA ARG A 115 0.00 -12.84 -1.71
C ARG A 115 -1.48 -12.75 -2.02
N ARG A 116 -1.83 -12.32 -3.25
CA ARG A 116 -3.23 -11.99 -3.60
C ARG A 116 -3.89 -13.01 -4.50
N ALA A 117 -3.13 -13.97 -5.07
CA ALA A 117 -3.74 -14.98 -5.91
C ALA A 117 -4.66 -15.90 -5.12
N LEU A 118 -5.85 -16.12 -5.66
CA LEU A 118 -6.80 -17.08 -5.14
C LEU A 118 -6.47 -18.48 -5.68
N GLY A 119 -6.16 -19.42 -4.79
CA GLY A 119 -6.09 -20.83 -5.14
C GLY A 119 -7.45 -21.37 -5.58
N ILE A 120 -7.51 -21.96 -6.78
CA ILE A 120 -8.69 -22.66 -7.29
C ILE A 120 -8.38 -24.13 -7.56
N SER A 121 -9.38 -24.99 -7.36
CA SER A 121 -9.29 -26.42 -7.71
C SER A 121 -9.23 -26.63 -9.22
N GLU A 122 -8.72 -27.77 -9.66
CA GLU A 122 -8.67 -28.11 -11.09
C GLU A 122 -10.07 -28.22 -11.69
N GLU A 123 -11.07 -28.64 -10.91
CA GLU A 123 -12.47 -28.65 -11.33
C GLU A 123 -13.00 -27.25 -11.66
N ASN A 124 -12.63 -26.24 -10.86
CA ASN A 124 -13.01 -24.86 -11.12
C ASN A 124 -12.17 -24.26 -12.25
N PHE A 125 -10.88 -24.58 -12.32
CA PHE A 125 -10.01 -24.15 -13.42
C PHE A 125 -10.53 -24.64 -14.78
N ALA A 126 -10.96 -25.90 -14.88
CA ALA A 126 -11.51 -26.48 -16.11
C ALA A 126 -12.78 -25.77 -16.62
N LYS A 127 -13.48 -25.01 -15.76
CA LYS A 127 -14.67 -24.21 -16.11
C LYS A 127 -14.32 -22.79 -16.56
N LEU A 128 -13.07 -22.35 -16.37
CA LEU A 128 -12.64 -21.04 -16.83
C LEU A 128 -12.54 -21.02 -18.36
N SER A 129 -12.89 -19.88 -18.94
CA SER A 129 -12.64 -19.65 -20.36
C SER A 129 -11.35 -18.87 -20.50
N LEU A 130 -10.37 -19.48 -21.17
CA LEU A 130 -9.09 -18.84 -21.41
C LEU A 130 -9.22 -17.73 -22.46
N GLY A 131 -8.34 -16.73 -22.35
CA GLY A 131 -8.19 -15.66 -23.31
C GLY A 131 -6.82 -15.71 -23.99
N GLU A 132 -6.79 -15.26 -25.24
CA GLU A 132 -5.58 -15.11 -26.05
C GLU A 132 -5.30 -13.64 -26.35
N ASN A 133 -6.34 -12.87 -26.69
CA ASN A 133 -6.24 -11.47 -27.08
C ASN A 133 -7.14 -10.56 -26.23
N LYS A 134 -6.76 -9.30 -26.07
CA LYS A 134 -7.53 -8.31 -25.28
C LYS A 134 -8.96 -8.14 -25.78
N ASP A 135 -9.15 -8.24 -27.10
CA ASP A 135 -10.42 -8.01 -27.77
C ASP A 135 -11.28 -9.29 -27.90
N ASP A 136 -10.89 -10.38 -27.23
CA ASP A 136 -11.69 -11.60 -27.18
C ASP A 136 -13.10 -11.32 -26.64
N THR A 137 -14.07 -12.08 -27.12
CA THR A 137 -15.49 -11.91 -26.78
C THR A 137 -15.70 -11.81 -25.26
N ASN A 138 -16.45 -10.79 -24.84
CA ASN A 138 -16.90 -10.60 -23.47
C ASN A 138 -17.90 -11.68 -23.07
N ILE A 139 -17.55 -12.45 -22.05
CA ILE A 139 -18.36 -13.55 -21.50
C ILE A 139 -18.78 -13.31 -20.05
N CYS A 140 -18.62 -12.09 -19.53
CA CYS A 140 -18.93 -11.77 -18.14
C CYS A 140 -20.40 -12.05 -17.77
N LYS A 141 -21.33 -12.03 -18.73
CA LYS A 141 -22.74 -12.35 -18.49
C LYS A 141 -23.04 -13.84 -18.64
N ASP A 142 -22.19 -14.58 -19.34
CA ASP A 142 -22.45 -15.97 -19.73
C ASP A 142 -21.76 -16.97 -18.78
N SER A 143 -20.65 -16.56 -18.14
CA SER A 143 -19.93 -17.40 -17.17
C SER A 143 -20.05 -16.85 -15.75
N VAL A 144 -20.83 -17.54 -14.92
CA VAL A 144 -20.99 -17.22 -13.48
C VAL A 144 -19.65 -17.28 -12.75
N LEU A 145 -18.83 -18.31 -13.02
CA LEU A 145 -17.54 -18.49 -12.36
C LEU A 145 -16.58 -17.36 -12.73
N ASN A 146 -16.43 -17.06 -14.02
CA ASN A 146 -15.48 -16.04 -14.45
C ASN A 146 -15.90 -14.65 -13.98
N ASN A 147 -17.21 -14.35 -14.01
CA ASN A 147 -17.72 -13.08 -13.51
C ASN A 147 -17.51 -12.93 -12.00
N ARG A 148 -17.67 -14.01 -11.24
CA ARG A 148 -17.37 -14.03 -9.79
C ARG A 148 -15.88 -13.78 -9.51
N LEU A 149 -15.01 -14.26 -10.39
CA LEU A 149 -13.56 -14.10 -10.29
C LEU A 149 -13.04 -12.88 -11.06
N LYS A 150 -13.93 -12.03 -11.58
CA LYS A 150 -13.59 -10.88 -12.41
C LYS A 150 -12.55 -9.99 -11.71
N GLY A 151 -11.47 -9.69 -12.42
CA GLY A 151 -10.39 -8.85 -11.93
C GLY A 151 -9.44 -9.53 -10.95
N ARG A 152 -9.73 -10.76 -10.51
CA ARG A 152 -8.88 -11.51 -9.59
C ARG A 152 -7.71 -12.13 -10.33
N ILE A 153 -6.65 -12.35 -9.59
CA ILE A 153 -5.57 -13.25 -9.95
C ILE A 153 -5.88 -14.59 -9.29
N VAL A 154 -5.81 -15.67 -10.06
CA VAL A 154 -6.03 -17.04 -9.58
C VAL A 154 -4.82 -17.91 -9.87
N ILE A 155 -4.57 -18.91 -9.03
CA ILE A 155 -3.54 -19.92 -9.24
C ILE A 155 -4.14 -21.31 -9.20
N ARG A 156 -3.57 -22.22 -10.01
CA ARG A 156 -3.89 -23.64 -9.98
C ARG A 156 -3.23 -24.30 -8.77
N ALA A 157 -3.94 -24.27 -7.63
CA ALA A 157 -3.40 -24.69 -6.34
C ALA A 157 -3.14 -26.22 -6.25
N GLU A 158 -3.84 -27.00 -7.08
CA GLU A 158 -3.74 -28.46 -7.13
C GLU A 158 -2.83 -28.96 -8.27
N ALA A 159 -2.16 -28.06 -9.00
CA ALA A 159 -1.25 -28.37 -10.11
C ALA A 159 0.14 -27.73 -9.92
N ASN A 160 0.73 -27.12 -10.95
CA ASN A 160 2.07 -26.53 -10.86
C ASN A 160 2.05 -25.06 -10.39
N GLY A 161 0.92 -24.56 -9.88
CA GLY A 161 0.79 -23.18 -9.43
C GLY A 161 0.74 -22.17 -10.57
N GLU A 162 0.31 -22.56 -11.77
CA GLU A 162 0.18 -21.62 -12.88
C GLU A 162 -0.83 -20.52 -12.54
N ALA A 163 -0.43 -19.26 -12.75
CA ALA A 163 -1.23 -18.09 -12.45
C ALA A 163 -2.00 -17.58 -13.67
N TYR A 164 -3.21 -17.11 -13.45
CA TYR A 164 -4.08 -16.49 -14.44
C TYR A 164 -4.72 -15.23 -13.88
N TRP A 165 -4.79 -14.17 -14.67
CA TRP A 165 -5.56 -12.96 -14.35
C TRP A 165 -6.88 -12.99 -15.10
N ILE A 166 -7.99 -12.80 -14.39
CA ILE A 166 -9.31 -12.73 -14.99
C ILE A 166 -9.57 -11.29 -15.42
N TYR A 167 -9.41 -11.01 -16.71
CA TYR A 167 -9.47 -9.65 -17.22
C TYR A 167 -10.85 -9.01 -16.97
N PRO A 168 -10.96 -7.85 -16.31
CA PRO A 168 -12.25 -7.27 -15.96
C PRO A 168 -13.20 -6.96 -17.12
N GLU A 169 -12.67 -6.70 -18.33
CA GLU A 169 -13.51 -6.27 -19.45
C GLU A 169 -14.24 -7.41 -20.13
N ASN A 170 -13.65 -8.61 -20.18
CA ASN A 170 -14.25 -9.74 -20.89
C ASN A 170 -14.39 -11.01 -20.03
N CYS A 171 -13.90 -10.99 -18.79
CA CYS A 171 -13.92 -12.11 -17.86
C CYS A 171 -13.24 -13.38 -18.40
N ARG A 172 -12.25 -13.24 -19.29
CA ARG A 172 -11.41 -14.37 -19.70
C ARG A 172 -10.18 -14.47 -18.81
N ALA A 173 -9.71 -15.70 -18.62
CA ALA A 173 -8.52 -16.00 -17.84
C ALA A 173 -7.28 -15.94 -18.74
N TYR A 174 -6.40 -14.98 -18.48
CA TYR A 174 -5.15 -14.80 -19.22
C TYR A 174 -3.98 -15.32 -18.41
N TYR A 175 -3.14 -16.14 -19.04
CA TYR A 175 -1.97 -16.71 -18.39
C TYR A 175 -1.00 -15.60 -17.96
N THR A 176 -0.60 -15.62 -16.68
CA THR A 176 0.35 -14.69 -16.07
C THR A 176 1.43 -15.42 -15.25
N GLY A 177 1.60 -16.73 -15.47
CA GLY A 177 2.49 -17.59 -14.69
C GLY A 177 3.99 -17.41 -14.96
N THR A 178 4.38 -16.54 -15.90
CA THR A 178 5.78 -16.19 -16.18
C THR A 178 5.97 -14.68 -16.19
N PHE A 179 7.21 -14.23 -15.99
CA PHE A 179 7.58 -12.82 -16.10
C PHE A 179 7.18 -12.23 -17.46
N ASP A 180 7.51 -12.91 -18.57
CA ASP A 180 7.21 -12.42 -19.92
C ASP A 180 5.70 -12.31 -20.17
N ALA A 181 4.91 -13.29 -19.69
CA ALA A 181 3.46 -13.26 -19.82
C ALA A 181 2.84 -12.12 -18.99
N ALA A 182 3.25 -11.98 -17.72
CA ALA A 182 2.79 -10.91 -16.84
C ALA A 182 3.12 -9.53 -17.41
N TYR A 183 4.36 -9.35 -17.87
CA TYR A 183 4.80 -8.10 -18.47
C TYR A 183 4.06 -7.77 -19.78
N LYS A 184 3.80 -8.79 -20.63
CA LYS A 184 2.94 -8.62 -21.81
C LYS A 184 1.54 -8.15 -21.43
N LEU A 185 0.93 -8.74 -20.40
CA LEU A 185 -0.38 -8.30 -19.91
C LEU A 185 -0.34 -6.85 -19.40
N MET A 186 0.65 -6.49 -18.59
CA MET A 186 0.81 -5.12 -18.12
C MET A 186 0.92 -4.13 -19.28
N ARG A 187 1.64 -4.45 -20.36
CA ARG A 187 1.75 -3.55 -21.51
C ARG A 187 0.48 -3.48 -22.36
N ASP A 188 -0.11 -4.63 -22.68
CA ASP A 188 -1.18 -4.70 -23.67
C ASP A 188 -2.56 -4.42 -23.05
N PHE A 189 -2.75 -4.78 -21.77
CA PHE A 189 -4.07 -4.76 -21.12
C PHE A 189 -4.25 -3.59 -20.15
N SER A 190 -3.17 -2.92 -19.71
CA SER A 190 -3.31 -1.78 -18.80
C SER A 190 -4.17 -0.67 -19.39
N LEU A 191 -4.94 -0.05 -18.52
CA LEU A 191 -5.75 1.12 -18.84
C LEU A 191 -4.96 2.39 -18.49
N GLY A 192 -4.73 3.25 -19.47
CA GLY A 192 -4.11 4.55 -19.21
C GLY A 192 -4.98 5.41 -18.29
N ILE A 193 -4.37 6.02 -17.28
CA ILE A 193 -5.01 6.92 -16.32
C ILE A 193 -4.10 8.12 -16.05
N ASN A 194 -4.69 9.30 -15.86
CA ASN A 194 -3.96 10.50 -15.46
C ASN A 194 -3.72 10.54 -13.95
N LYS A 195 -2.77 11.38 -13.50
CA LYS A 195 -2.38 11.43 -12.08
C LYS A 195 -3.51 11.87 -11.17
N ALA A 196 -4.34 12.82 -11.60
CA ALA A 196 -5.48 13.31 -10.83
C ALA A 196 -6.52 12.20 -10.55
N ASN A 197 -6.85 11.36 -11.53
CA ASN A 197 -7.77 10.24 -11.30
C ASN A 197 -7.10 9.08 -10.57
N LEU A 198 -5.82 8.82 -10.83
CA LEU A 198 -5.05 7.80 -10.11
C LEU A 198 -4.93 8.12 -8.60
N ALA A 199 -4.79 9.40 -8.24
CA ALA A 199 -4.73 9.87 -6.86
C ALA A 199 -6.03 9.63 -6.07
N LYS A 200 -7.18 9.64 -6.75
CA LYS A 200 -8.49 9.37 -6.14
C LYS A 200 -8.70 7.89 -5.74
N ILE A 201 -7.81 7.00 -6.19
CA ILE A 201 -7.81 5.59 -5.79
C ILE A 201 -6.80 5.43 -4.66
N ARG A 202 -7.24 5.04 -3.46
CA ARG A 202 -6.35 4.90 -2.30
C ARG A 202 -5.32 3.78 -2.51
N ASN A 203 -4.13 3.95 -1.93
CA ASN A 203 -3.20 2.82 -1.78
C ASN A 203 -3.82 1.75 -0.88
N ASN A 204 -3.61 0.47 -1.19
CA ASN A 204 -4.01 -0.61 -0.28
C ASN A 204 -3.17 -0.56 1.02
N ALA A 205 -3.62 -1.28 2.06
CA ALA A 205 -2.94 -1.29 3.37
C ALA A 205 -1.47 -1.73 3.24
N ARG A 206 -1.20 -2.75 2.43
CA ARG A 206 0.17 -3.21 2.18
C ARG A 206 1.08 -2.13 1.58
N GLN A 207 0.59 -1.37 0.60
CA GLN A 207 1.38 -0.32 -0.04
C GLN A 207 1.64 0.84 0.94
N ARG A 208 0.69 1.15 1.83
CA ARG A 208 0.88 2.17 2.87
C ARG A 208 1.85 1.71 3.95
N ILE A 209 1.67 0.51 4.51
CA ILE A 209 2.60 -0.02 5.53
C ILE A 209 4.00 -0.20 4.97
N LYS A 210 4.16 -0.66 3.72
CA LYS A 210 5.46 -0.76 3.06
C LYS A 210 6.17 0.59 2.99
N GLN A 211 5.42 1.63 2.62
CA GLN A 211 5.94 2.99 2.56
C GLN A 211 6.30 3.53 3.95
N ALA A 212 5.42 3.37 4.93
CA ALA A 212 5.65 3.80 6.32
C ALA A 212 6.87 3.11 6.93
N PHE A 213 6.95 1.79 6.79
CA PHE A 213 8.05 0.98 7.33
C PHE A 213 9.38 1.39 6.70
N ARG A 214 9.40 1.55 5.37
CA ARG A 214 10.59 2.05 4.66
C ARG A 214 11.07 3.38 5.22
N TYR A 215 10.21 4.40 5.33
CA TYR A 215 10.65 5.69 5.86
C TYR A 215 11.14 5.59 7.30
N ALA A 216 10.46 4.80 8.13
CA ALA A 216 10.86 4.60 9.52
C ALA A 216 12.21 3.89 9.63
N VAL A 217 12.51 2.88 8.81
CA VAL A 217 13.82 2.20 8.81
C VAL A 217 14.94 3.18 8.44
N TYR A 218 14.74 4.01 7.40
CA TYR A 218 15.75 4.98 6.99
C TYR A 218 15.96 6.08 8.04
N ALA A 219 14.87 6.61 8.60
CA ALA A 219 14.94 7.62 9.65
C ALA A 219 15.65 7.07 10.91
N TYR A 220 15.26 5.87 11.36
CA TYR A 220 15.86 5.22 12.52
C TYR A 220 17.35 4.91 12.32
N ALA A 221 17.73 4.46 11.12
CA ALA A 221 19.13 4.21 10.76
C ALA A 221 19.97 5.48 10.88
N GLU A 222 19.46 6.60 10.36
CA GLU A 222 20.13 7.91 10.44
C GLU A 222 20.25 8.40 11.89
N ASP A 223 19.13 8.42 12.63
CA ASP A 223 19.07 8.94 14.00
C ASP A 223 20.01 8.19 14.95
N ASN A 224 20.20 6.89 14.72
CA ASN A 224 21.00 6.01 15.56
C ASN A 224 22.36 5.63 14.96
N SER A 225 22.71 6.17 13.79
CA SER A 225 23.95 5.83 13.05
C SER A 225 24.13 4.31 12.83
N LEU A 226 23.04 3.62 12.47
CA LEU A 226 22.99 2.17 12.23
C LEU A 226 23.00 1.85 10.72
N SER A 227 23.34 0.61 10.38
CA SER A 227 23.01 0.08 9.05
C SER A 227 21.50 -0.11 8.89
N LEU A 228 21.01 -0.18 7.64
CA LEU A 228 19.58 -0.43 7.36
C LEU A 228 19.11 -1.77 7.94
N ASP A 229 19.96 -2.79 7.96
CA ASP A 229 19.63 -4.12 8.49
C ASP A 229 19.47 -4.08 10.02
N GLU A 230 20.37 -3.38 10.71
CA GLU A 230 20.30 -3.17 12.17
C GLU A 230 19.06 -2.33 12.54
N ALA A 231 18.82 -1.24 11.81
CA ALA A 231 17.67 -0.38 12.02
C ALA A 231 16.35 -1.11 11.79
N ARG A 232 16.28 -1.97 10.76
CA ARG A 232 15.10 -2.80 10.50
C ARG A 232 14.78 -3.71 11.69
N VAL A 233 15.76 -4.47 12.17
CA VAL A 233 15.55 -5.41 13.29
C VAL A 233 15.16 -4.68 14.57
N ALA A 234 15.78 -3.53 14.86
CA ALA A 234 15.40 -2.70 15.99
C ALA A 234 13.94 -2.23 15.88
N LEU A 235 13.57 -1.69 14.71
CA LEU A 235 12.24 -1.17 14.46
C LEU A 235 11.15 -2.24 14.47
N GLU A 236 11.43 -3.46 14.01
CA GLU A 236 10.49 -4.58 14.11
C GLU A 236 10.08 -4.86 15.56
N ASN A 237 11.04 -4.84 16.49
CA ASN A 237 10.76 -5.04 17.92
C ASN A 237 9.92 -3.89 18.50
N GLU A 238 10.24 -2.63 18.14
CA GLU A 238 9.48 -1.46 18.58
C GLU A 238 8.03 -1.51 18.06
N ILE A 239 7.84 -1.86 16.78
CA ILE A 239 6.51 -1.98 16.17
C ILE A 239 5.71 -3.12 16.81
N ASP A 240 6.32 -4.26 17.11
CA ASP A 240 5.65 -5.37 17.79
C ASP A 240 5.22 -4.98 19.21
N GLY A 241 6.06 -4.22 19.92
CA GLY A 241 5.73 -3.61 21.22
C GLY A 241 4.52 -2.67 21.10
N MET A 242 4.53 -1.78 20.12
CA MET A 242 3.40 -0.87 19.85
C MET A 242 2.12 -1.63 19.51
N LYS A 243 2.18 -2.62 18.61
CA LYS A 243 1.02 -3.45 18.24
C LYS A 243 0.44 -4.15 19.47
N THR A 244 1.30 -4.65 20.36
CA THR A 244 0.88 -5.25 21.64
C THR A 244 0.14 -4.23 22.51
N CYS A 245 0.73 -3.06 22.75
CA CYS A 245 0.10 -1.98 23.51
C CYS A 245 -1.25 -1.55 22.92
N MET A 246 -1.31 -1.37 21.59
CA MET A 246 -2.55 -1.02 20.88
C MET A 246 -3.62 -2.09 21.04
N ASN A 247 -3.26 -3.36 20.89
CA ASN A 247 -4.19 -4.49 21.07
C ASN A 247 -4.75 -4.55 22.50
N GLU A 248 -3.89 -4.42 23.51
CA GLU A 248 -4.28 -4.43 24.92
C GLU A 248 -5.22 -3.27 25.28
N ALA A 249 -5.03 -2.11 24.63
CA ALA A 249 -5.91 -0.95 24.78
C ALA A 249 -7.23 -1.05 23.99
N GLY A 250 -7.46 -2.14 23.24
CA GLY A 250 -8.65 -2.32 22.40
C GLY A 250 -8.58 -1.58 21.05
N PHE A 251 -7.40 -1.08 20.68
CA PHE A 251 -7.11 -0.41 19.41
C PHE A 251 -6.47 -1.34 18.37
N GLY A 252 -6.60 -2.65 18.58
CA GLY A 252 -6.12 -3.67 17.65
C GLY A 252 -6.84 -3.68 16.30
N PRO A 253 -6.34 -4.44 15.32
CA PRO A 253 -6.87 -4.38 13.97
C PRO A 253 -8.36 -4.78 13.85
N GLY A 254 -9.05 -4.24 12.85
CA GLY A 254 -10.48 -4.47 12.62
C GLY A 254 -11.45 -3.71 13.55
N ASN A 255 -10.94 -2.86 14.45
CA ASN A 255 -11.79 -2.00 15.28
C ASN A 255 -12.43 -0.83 14.49
N ASN A 256 -13.51 -0.27 15.04
CA ASN A 256 -14.22 0.89 14.48
C ASN A 256 -13.81 2.22 15.14
N ASN A 257 -12.66 2.28 15.81
CA ASN A 257 -12.19 3.52 16.44
C ASN A 257 -11.89 4.58 15.40
N SER A 258 -12.22 5.82 15.72
CA SER A 258 -11.90 6.97 14.90
C SER A 258 -10.38 7.17 14.79
N ILE A 259 -9.95 7.82 13.71
CA ILE A 259 -8.53 8.15 13.50
C ILE A 259 -7.99 8.94 14.69
N LYS A 260 -8.77 9.88 15.23
CA LYS A 260 -8.38 10.69 16.39
C LYS A 260 -8.12 9.85 17.65
N GLU A 261 -8.95 8.85 17.91
CA GLU A 261 -8.74 7.95 19.07
C GLU A 261 -7.50 7.08 18.85
N LYS A 262 -7.27 6.60 17.63
CA LYS A 262 -6.06 5.84 17.27
C LYS A 262 -4.79 6.67 17.46
N VAL A 263 -4.79 7.93 17.04
CA VAL A 263 -3.65 8.86 17.21
C VAL A 263 -3.32 9.01 18.69
N ALA A 264 -4.32 9.33 19.52
CA ALA A 264 -4.11 9.52 20.95
C ALA A 264 -3.54 8.26 21.63
N GLN A 265 -4.00 7.07 21.23
CA GLN A 265 -3.48 5.82 21.78
C GLN A 265 -2.07 5.50 21.26
N VAL A 266 -1.77 5.78 19.99
CA VAL A 266 -0.43 5.61 19.42
C VAL A 266 0.57 6.49 20.18
N ASP A 267 0.22 7.74 20.46
CA ASP A 267 1.07 8.64 21.25
C ASP A 267 1.41 8.02 22.61
N THR A 268 0.40 7.47 23.31
CA THR A 268 0.60 6.77 24.60
C THR A 268 1.49 5.53 24.46
N CYS A 269 1.28 4.72 23.41
CA CYS A 269 2.08 3.52 23.18
C CYS A 269 3.51 3.82 22.74
N ALA A 270 3.76 5.00 22.17
CA ALA A 270 5.06 5.43 21.69
C ALA A 270 5.93 6.13 22.75
N GLU A 271 5.38 6.52 23.92
CA GLU A 271 6.07 7.34 24.94
C GLU A 271 7.43 6.80 25.42
N ASN A 272 7.70 5.50 25.28
CA ASN A 272 8.97 4.87 25.65
C ASN A 272 9.63 4.11 24.50
N THR A 273 9.28 4.45 23.27
CA THR A 273 9.85 3.84 22.07
C THR A 273 10.85 4.80 21.44
N ASP A 274 11.89 4.26 20.81
CA ASP A 274 12.82 5.05 19.99
C ASP A 274 12.28 5.26 18.56
N MET A 275 10.96 5.22 18.37
CA MET A 275 10.33 5.35 17.05
C MET A 275 10.58 6.75 16.45
N PRO A 276 10.98 6.85 15.18
CA PRO A 276 11.31 8.13 14.57
C PRO A 276 10.05 8.92 14.21
N THR A 277 10.07 10.23 14.45
CA THR A 277 9.07 11.15 13.87
C THR A 277 9.51 11.57 12.47
N ILE A 278 8.60 11.53 11.50
CA ILE A 278 8.93 11.70 10.07
C ILE A 278 8.13 12.88 9.46
N SER A 279 8.73 14.08 9.53
CA SER A 279 8.14 15.27 8.92
C SER A 279 8.04 15.17 7.39
N LYS A 280 7.30 16.10 6.76
CA LYS A 280 7.24 16.18 5.28
C LYS A 280 8.60 16.45 4.65
N GLU A 281 9.40 17.32 5.26
CA GLU A 281 10.75 17.67 4.80
C GLU A 281 11.66 16.44 4.89
N ARG A 282 11.62 15.73 6.02
CA ARG A 282 12.41 14.52 6.23
C ARG A 282 12.05 13.42 5.23
N ARG A 283 10.76 13.27 4.89
CA ARG A 283 10.32 12.36 3.81
C ARG A 283 11.00 12.68 2.48
N GLN A 284 11.11 13.97 2.12
CA GLN A 284 11.75 14.36 0.86
C GLN A 284 13.26 14.08 0.86
N GLU A 285 13.92 14.27 1.99
CA GLU A 285 15.34 13.92 2.18
C GLU A 285 15.57 12.42 2.02
N ILE A 286 14.80 11.59 2.75
CA ILE A 286 14.87 10.11 2.65
C ILE A 286 14.61 9.65 1.21
N LYS A 287 13.62 10.23 0.52
CA LYS A 287 13.36 9.95 -0.91
C LYS A 287 14.57 10.25 -1.79
N GLY A 288 15.28 11.33 -1.52
CA GLY A 288 16.54 11.69 -2.19
C GLY A 288 17.59 10.60 -2.01
N THR A 289 17.85 10.23 -0.75
CA THR A 289 18.82 9.17 -0.38
C THR A 289 18.50 7.85 -1.07
N ILE A 290 17.24 7.41 -1.04
CA ILE A 290 16.81 6.16 -1.71
C ILE A 290 17.10 6.22 -3.22
N ARG A 291 16.82 7.36 -3.87
CA ARG A 291 17.08 7.51 -5.31
C ARG A 291 18.57 7.42 -5.64
N GLU A 292 19.43 8.00 -4.80
CA GLU A 292 20.89 7.96 -4.99
C GLU A 292 21.44 6.54 -4.80
N THR A 293 21.11 5.88 -3.69
CA THR A 293 21.49 4.49 -3.42
C THR A 293 21.10 3.56 -4.57
N ARG A 294 19.94 3.78 -5.19
CA ARG A 294 19.49 2.96 -6.33
C ARG A 294 20.32 3.20 -7.59
N LYS A 295 20.70 4.44 -7.88
CA LYS A 295 21.59 4.75 -9.02
C LYS A 295 22.93 4.06 -8.83
N GLU A 296 23.53 4.15 -7.65
CA GLU A 296 24.80 3.48 -7.33
C GLU A 296 24.71 1.96 -7.47
N GLN A 297 23.60 1.35 -7.06
CA GLN A 297 23.37 -0.09 -7.22
C GLN A 297 23.13 -0.50 -8.69
N GLN A 298 22.49 0.35 -9.49
CA GLN A 298 22.28 0.11 -10.92
C GLN A 298 23.60 0.23 -11.70
N ASP A 299 24.40 1.25 -11.40
CA ASP A 299 25.71 1.48 -12.03
C ASP A 299 26.71 0.37 -11.66
N ASN A 300 26.56 -0.26 -10.50
CA ASN A 300 27.32 -1.47 -10.10
C ASN A 300 26.76 -2.78 -10.67
N LYS A 301 25.50 -2.80 -11.16
CA LYS A 301 24.82 -3.97 -11.74
C LYS A 301 24.75 -3.88 -13.27
N ASP A 302 25.91 -3.76 -13.92
CA ASP A 302 26.08 -4.16 -15.32
C ASP A 302 25.99 -5.71 -15.48
N PHE A 303 25.07 -6.35 -14.75
CA PHE A 303 24.78 -7.78 -14.73
C PHE A 303 23.38 -8.00 -15.27
N LYS A 304 23.33 -8.56 -16.48
CA LYS A 304 22.14 -8.70 -17.33
C LYS A 304 21.03 -9.50 -16.65
N ILE A 305 19.78 -9.10 -16.87
CA ILE A 305 18.51 -9.77 -16.48
C ILE A 305 18.33 -11.15 -17.19
N LYS A 306 19.40 -11.84 -17.59
CA LYS A 306 19.36 -13.17 -18.22
C LYS A 306 19.70 -14.33 -17.28
N ASP A 307 20.09 -14.06 -16.03
CA ASP A 307 20.65 -15.11 -15.16
C ASP A 307 19.73 -15.55 -13.99
N ILE A 308 18.46 -15.16 -13.98
CA ILE A 308 17.49 -15.72 -13.02
C ILE A 308 17.03 -17.10 -13.54
N ASN A 309 17.70 -18.16 -13.08
CA ASN A 309 17.29 -19.53 -13.37
C ASN A 309 16.10 -19.93 -12.49
N ILE A 310 14.89 -19.70 -13.01
CA ILE A 310 13.59 -20.04 -12.42
C ILE A 310 13.52 -21.49 -11.89
N ASN A 311 14.27 -22.43 -12.48
CA ASN A 311 14.26 -23.83 -12.06
C ASN A 311 14.91 -24.07 -10.69
N ASP A 312 15.88 -23.22 -10.31
CA ASP A 312 16.57 -23.31 -9.01
C ASP A 312 15.67 -22.83 -7.86
N MET A 313 14.68 -21.98 -8.20
CA MET A 313 13.68 -21.46 -7.27
C MET A 313 12.55 -22.48 -7.00
N PHE A 314 12.06 -23.19 -8.03
CA PHE A 314 11.10 -24.27 -7.86
C PHE A 314 11.65 -25.44 -7.02
N LYS A 315 12.96 -25.67 -7.07
CA LYS A 315 13.64 -26.65 -6.22
C LYS A 315 13.55 -26.25 -4.73
N ARG A 316 13.79 -24.98 -4.40
CA ARG A 316 13.69 -24.47 -3.01
C ARG A 316 12.25 -24.49 -2.47
N VAL A 317 11.27 -24.19 -3.32
CA VAL A 317 9.85 -24.26 -2.95
C VAL A 317 9.41 -25.71 -2.71
N ARG A 318 9.86 -26.66 -3.54
CA ARG A 318 9.61 -28.10 -3.34
C ARG A 318 10.27 -28.62 -2.06
N ASP A 319 11.49 -28.19 -1.77
CA ASP A 319 12.23 -28.60 -0.55
C ASP A 319 11.62 -28.01 0.74
N MET A 320 10.90 -26.88 0.65
CA MET A 320 10.13 -26.30 1.76
C MET A 320 8.78 -26.98 2.00
N ILE A 321 8.13 -27.49 0.95
CA ILE A 321 6.79 -28.11 1.06
C ILE A 321 6.85 -29.58 1.50
N PHE A 322 7.97 -30.29 1.28
CA PHE A 322 8.08 -31.74 1.50
C PHE A 322 9.13 -32.18 2.53
N LYS A 323 9.68 -31.29 3.36
CA LYS A 323 10.47 -31.70 4.53
C LYS A 323 9.54 -32.17 5.66
N LYS A 324 9.47 -33.49 5.86
CA LYS A 324 9.07 -34.11 7.13
C LYS A 324 10.21 -34.03 8.14
#